data_AF-A0A7Z0SWI0-F1
#
_entry.id   AF-A0A7Z0SWI0-F1
#
_cell.length_a   1.000
_cell.length_b   1.000
_cell.length_c   1.000
_cell.angle_alpha   90.00
_cell.angle_beta   90.00
_cell.angle_gamma   90.00
#
_symmetry.space_group_name_H-M   'P 1'
#
loop_
_entity.id
_entity.type
_entity.pdbx_description
1 polymer ?
#
loop_
_entity_poly.entity_id
_entity_poly.type
_entity_poly.pdbx_seq_one_letter_code
_entity_poly.pdbx_strand_id
1 'polypeptide(L)'
;MRLDIEPDVFTSGDRLSVIHLLGLAVEGQHEWRPSLPAAISAERFATEQAPLFSEFVQQALVEAANPAPAAPAVARISADRLKELVSDLRRPATLIVENRIADGGFVRAVAAALGDHQVVEALSQQPPWLGFSHGGGSGDIPELAADERAGFTVLVRVAVLFDSDRKAASDPGRNQEDKAMKCRDNGVAEVHLLAWRMMENYAPFRVWEHHFAHRPEHVDELRAIEPEQRGYLHLKTWFKGRRCHPPKRVFPAELTLTEEDFAELGPEVVAELRELLAMIHRIL
;
A
#
# COMPACT_ATOMS: atom_id res chain seq x y z
N MET A 1 -2.52 -1.83 10.35
CA MET A 1 -3.15 -0.57 10.78
C MET A 1 -2.89 -0.35 12.25
N ARG A 2 -2.79 0.89 12.74
CA ARG A 2 -2.79 1.13 14.19
C ARG A 2 -4.20 1.07 14.77
N LEU A 3 -4.41 0.14 15.69
CA LEU A 3 -5.69 -0.10 16.37
C LEU A 3 -5.80 0.73 17.65
N ASP A 4 -6.92 1.42 17.81
CA ASP A 4 -7.38 2.01 19.06
C ASP A 4 -8.51 1.16 19.61
N ILE A 5 -8.18 0.21 20.48
CA ILE A 5 -9.13 -0.76 21.03
C ILE A 5 -9.71 -0.21 22.33
N GLU A 6 -11.04 -0.04 22.36
CA GLU A 6 -11.73 0.45 23.54
C GLU A 6 -11.68 -0.56 24.70
N PRO A 7 -11.57 -0.12 25.97
CA PRO A 7 -11.43 -1.03 27.10
C PRO A 7 -12.61 -2.00 27.28
N ASP A 8 -13.81 -1.61 26.86
CA ASP A 8 -15.04 -2.39 27.00
C ASP A 8 -15.11 -3.59 26.02
N VAL A 9 -14.35 -3.55 24.91
CA VAL A 9 -14.16 -4.67 23.97
C VAL A 9 -13.78 -5.95 24.70
N PHE A 10 -12.85 -5.86 25.66
CA PHE A 10 -12.36 -6.99 26.46
C PHE A 10 -13.40 -7.52 27.47
N THR A 11 -14.48 -6.79 27.69
CA THR A 11 -15.59 -7.16 28.59
C THR A 11 -16.91 -7.44 27.86
N SER A 12 -16.93 -7.31 26.52
CA SER A 12 -18.12 -7.37 25.67
C SER A 12 -18.83 -8.74 25.63
N GLY A 13 -18.18 -9.79 26.14
CA GLY A 13 -18.68 -11.17 26.09
C GLY A 13 -18.42 -11.90 24.77
N ASP A 14 -18.03 -11.20 23.70
CA ASP A 14 -17.64 -11.82 22.43
C ASP A 14 -16.16 -12.23 22.41
N ARG A 15 -15.86 -13.24 23.23
CA ARG A 15 -14.50 -13.75 23.46
C ARG A 15 -13.77 -14.11 22.16
N LEU A 16 -14.46 -14.71 21.18
CA LEU A 16 -13.82 -15.19 19.97
C LEU A 16 -13.30 -14.03 19.10
N SER A 17 -14.08 -12.95 18.98
CA SER A 17 -13.66 -11.77 18.24
C SER A 17 -12.48 -11.06 18.92
N VAL A 18 -12.46 -10.98 20.26
CA VAL A 18 -11.31 -10.43 21.01
C VAL A 18 -10.06 -11.28 20.80
N ILE A 19 -10.19 -12.62 20.83
CA ILE A 19 -9.07 -13.54 20.56
C ILE A 19 -8.51 -13.33 19.15
N HIS A 20 -9.37 -13.23 18.13
CA HIS A 20 -8.93 -12.95 16.77
C HIS A 20 -8.25 -11.58 16.66
N LEU A 21 -8.80 -10.55 17.30
CA LEU A 21 -8.24 -9.21 17.29
C LEU A 21 -6.83 -9.17 17.88
N LEU A 22 -6.62 -9.81 19.04
CA LEU A 22 -5.29 -9.95 19.65
C LEU A 22 -4.35 -10.79 18.78
N GLY A 23 -4.85 -11.85 18.15
CA GLY A 23 -4.09 -12.67 17.20
C GLY A 23 -3.51 -11.84 16.05
N LEU A 24 -4.32 -10.98 15.44
CA LEU A 24 -3.85 -10.10 14.35
C LEU A 24 -2.77 -9.11 14.80
N ALA A 25 -2.83 -8.65 16.05
CA ALA A 25 -1.82 -7.76 16.61
C ALA A 25 -0.51 -8.52 16.93
N VAL A 26 -0.62 -9.73 17.49
CA VAL A 26 0.52 -10.61 17.78
C VAL A 26 1.24 -11.05 16.51
N GLU A 27 0.49 -11.32 15.44
CA GLU A 27 1.05 -11.66 14.12
C GLU A 27 1.74 -10.46 13.46
N GLY A 28 1.62 -9.25 14.00
CA GLY A 28 2.18 -8.03 13.42
C GLY A 28 1.37 -7.46 12.27
N GLN A 29 0.23 -8.08 11.90
CA GLN A 29 -0.64 -7.59 10.83
C GLN A 29 -1.19 -6.19 11.14
N HIS A 30 -1.49 -5.96 12.41
CA HIS A 30 -1.92 -4.66 12.91
C HIS A 30 -1.07 -4.23 14.09
N GLU A 31 -0.79 -2.94 14.15
CA GLU A 31 -0.08 -2.36 15.29
C GLU A 31 -1.08 -2.06 16.40
N TRP A 32 -0.77 -2.44 17.63
CA TRP A 32 -1.57 -2.07 18.78
C TRP A 32 -0.69 -1.48 19.87
N ARG A 33 -0.87 -0.17 20.11
CA ARG A 33 -0.25 0.57 21.22
C ARG A 33 -1.37 1.09 22.11
N PRO A 34 -1.85 0.28 23.08
CA PRO A 34 -3.05 0.59 23.85
C PRO A 34 -2.84 1.80 24.77
N SER A 35 -3.97 2.44 25.12
CA SER A 35 -4.03 3.25 26.32
C SER A 35 -3.91 2.38 27.58
N LEU A 36 -3.47 2.95 28.69
CA LEU A 36 -3.35 2.21 29.96
C LEU A 36 -4.67 1.52 30.38
N PRO A 37 -5.86 2.16 30.28
CA PRO A 37 -7.13 1.47 30.58
C PRO A 37 -7.39 0.26 29.67
N ALA A 38 -7.11 0.37 28.37
CA ALA A 38 -7.29 -0.73 27.43
C ALA A 38 -6.33 -1.90 27.74
N ALA A 39 -5.07 -1.59 28.06
CA ALA A 39 -4.08 -2.60 28.41
C ALA A 39 -4.44 -3.37 29.70
N ILE A 40 -4.94 -2.68 30.74
CA ILE A 40 -5.41 -3.33 31.98
C ILE A 40 -6.61 -4.26 31.71
N SER A 41 -7.58 -3.79 30.92
CA SER A 41 -8.71 -4.64 30.53
C SER A 41 -8.27 -5.86 29.73
N ALA A 42 -7.34 -5.67 28.81
CA ALA A 42 -6.75 -6.76 28.03
C ALA A 42 -6.00 -7.76 28.90
N GLU A 43 -5.22 -7.31 29.90
CA GLU A 43 -4.44 -8.18 30.79
C GLU A 43 -5.36 -9.12 31.57
N ARG A 44 -6.46 -8.58 32.11
CA ARG A 44 -7.49 -9.37 32.78
C ARG A 44 -8.09 -10.40 31.84
N PHE A 45 -8.50 -9.98 30.64
CA PHE A 45 -9.04 -10.88 29.63
C PHE A 45 -8.05 -11.99 29.25
N ALA A 46 -6.78 -11.66 29.00
CA ALA A 46 -5.75 -12.63 28.66
C ALA A 46 -5.54 -13.64 29.79
N THR A 47 -5.42 -13.19 31.04
CA THR A 47 -5.21 -14.06 32.20
C THR A 47 -6.37 -15.04 32.40
N GLU A 48 -7.62 -14.56 32.26
CA GLU A 48 -8.81 -15.36 32.57
C GLU A 48 -9.29 -16.20 31.39
N GLN A 49 -9.16 -15.67 30.16
CA GLN A 49 -9.87 -16.20 28.99
C GLN A 49 -8.97 -16.52 27.80
N ALA A 50 -7.76 -15.96 27.72
CA ALA A 50 -6.86 -16.26 26.60
C ALA A 50 -5.38 -16.26 27.03
N PRO A 51 -4.95 -17.22 27.88
CA PRO A 51 -3.62 -17.19 28.50
C PRO A 51 -2.47 -17.17 27.51
N LEU A 52 -2.70 -17.66 26.28
CA LEU A 52 -1.72 -17.65 25.19
C LEU A 52 -1.25 -16.24 24.78
N PHE A 53 -2.03 -15.20 25.10
CA PHE A 53 -1.68 -13.80 24.79
C PHE A 53 -1.11 -13.05 26.00
N SER A 54 -0.94 -13.71 27.15
CA SER A 54 -0.57 -13.02 28.41
C SER A 54 0.77 -12.29 28.30
N GLU A 55 1.78 -12.92 27.70
CA GLU A 55 3.11 -12.31 27.53
C GLU A 55 3.04 -11.05 26.67
N PHE A 56 2.37 -11.14 25.51
CA PHE A 56 2.16 -10.02 24.61
C PHE A 56 1.42 -8.86 25.29
N VAL A 57 0.33 -9.16 25.99
CA VAL A 57 -0.47 -8.13 26.67
C VAL A 57 0.27 -7.51 27.85
N GLN A 58 1.08 -8.28 28.59
CA GLN A 58 1.94 -7.76 29.65
C GLN A 58 2.98 -6.78 29.11
N GLN A 59 3.58 -7.08 27.96
CA GLN A 59 4.49 -6.15 27.28
C GLN A 59 3.75 -4.87 26.87
N ALA A 60 2.58 -5.00 26.24
CA ALA A 60 1.75 -3.85 25.86
C ALA A 60 1.33 -3.00 27.07
N LEU A 61 1.10 -3.60 28.24
CA LEU A 61 0.81 -2.89 29.49
C LEU A 61 2.02 -2.07 30.00
N VAL A 62 3.22 -2.65 29.95
CA VAL A 62 4.46 -1.94 30.31
C VAL A 62 4.71 -0.75 29.38
N GLU A 63 4.47 -0.93 28.08
CA GLU A 63 4.57 0.13 27.08
C GLU A 63 3.51 1.22 27.30
N ALA A 64 2.26 0.85 27.60
CA ALA A 64 1.18 1.79 27.87
C ALA A 64 1.43 2.63 29.14
N ALA A 65 2.18 2.11 30.11
CA ALA A 65 2.61 2.84 31.29
C ALA A 65 3.73 3.86 30.99
N ASN A 66 4.46 3.71 29.88
CA ASN A 66 5.55 4.58 29.44
C ASN A 66 5.36 4.98 27.97
N PRO A 67 4.29 5.73 27.64
CA PRO A 67 3.88 5.91 26.26
C PRO A 67 4.92 6.69 25.46
N ALA A 68 5.27 6.16 24.28
CA ALA A 68 5.97 6.92 23.24
C ALA A 68 5.08 8.08 22.72
N PRO A 69 5.65 9.08 22.02
CA PRO A 69 4.87 10.14 21.39
C PRO A 69 3.72 9.58 20.54
N ALA A 70 2.56 10.22 20.65
CA ALA A 70 1.35 9.75 20.01
C ALA A 70 1.48 9.80 18.47
N ALA A 71 1.49 8.64 17.82
CA ALA A 71 1.07 8.52 16.42
C ALA A 71 -0.47 8.48 16.36
N PRO A 72 -1.10 8.97 15.28
CA PRO A 72 -2.55 8.85 15.12
C PRO A 72 -2.96 7.38 15.01
N ALA A 73 -3.97 6.98 15.77
CA ALA A 73 -4.64 5.71 15.55
C ALA A 73 -5.53 5.83 14.30
N VAL A 74 -5.63 4.74 13.55
CA VAL A 74 -6.30 4.76 12.24
C VAL A 74 -7.64 4.01 12.29
N ALA A 75 -7.77 2.97 13.12
CA ALA A 75 -9.05 2.29 13.37
C ALA A 75 -9.43 2.27 14.84
N ARG A 76 -10.58 2.87 15.15
CA ARG A 76 -11.23 2.76 16.46
C ARG A 76 -12.05 1.47 16.52
N ILE A 77 -11.79 0.64 17.53
CA ILE A 77 -12.43 -0.65 17.72
C ILE A 77 -13.32 -0.60 18.96
N SER A 78 -14.63 -0.65 18.74
CA SER A 78 -15.65 -0.60 19.79
C SER A 78 -16.37 -1.93 19.96
N ALA A 79 -16.92 -2.16 21.15
CA ALA A 79 -17.59 -3.42 21.50
C ALA A 79 -18.85 -3.68 20.64
N ASP A 80 -19.61 -2.63 20.29
CA ASP A 80 -20.86 -2.73 19.54
C ASP A 80 -20.68 -3.16 18.08
N ARG A 81 -19.48 -2.95 17.51
CA ARG A 81 -19.14 -3.31 16.11
C ARG A 81 -18.03 -4.33 16.00
N LEU A 82 -17.63 -4.96 17.11
CA LEU A 82 -16.45 -5.79 17.21
C LEU A 82 -16.40 -6.90 16.14
N LYS A 83 -17.51 -7.61 15.92
CA LYS A 83 -17.59 -8.71 14.93
C LYS A 83 -17.32 -8.24 13.50
N GLU A 84 -17.96 -7.14 13.10
CA GLU A 84 -17.84 -6.60 11.75
C GLU A 84 -16.42 -6.05 11.53
N LEU A 85 -15.88 -5.32 12.51
CA LEU A 85 -14.52 -4.79 12.49
C LEU A 85 -13.46 -5.89 12.41
N VAL A 86 -13.58 -6.95 13.23
CA VAL A 86 -12.67 -8.09 13.18
C VAL A 86 -12.79 -8.83 11.86
N SER A 87 -14.00 -8.99 11.33
CA SER A 87 -14.20 -9.58 10.00
C SER A 87 -13.46 -8.80 8.91
N ASP A 88 -13.56 -7.46 8.93
CA ASP A 88 -12.86 -6.59 7.97
C ASP A 88 -11.33 -6.59 8.18
N LEU A 89 -10.86 -6.54 9.42
CA LEU A 89 -9.42 -6.54 9.76
C LEU A 89 -8.71 -7.84 9.39
N ARG A 90 -9.42 -8.97 9.39
CA ARG A 90 -8.90 -10.28 8.96
C ARG A 90 -8.76 -10.39 7.45
N ARG A 91 -9.50 -9.59 6.69
CA ARG A 91 -9.34 -9.55 5.23
C ARG A 91 -8.03 -8.83 4.88
N PRO A 92 -7.31 -9.28 3.85
CA PRO A 92 -6.22 -8.50 3.29
C PRO A 92 -6.73 -7.12 2.86
N ALA A 93 -5.89 -6.09 3.02
CA ALA A 93 -6.11 -4.83 2.32
C ALA A 93 -5.93 -5.06 0.81
N THR A 94 -6.63 -4.30 -0.03
CA THR A 94 -6.58 -4.46 -1.49
C THR A 94 -6.04 -3.18 -2.13
N LEU A 95 -4.93 -3.29 -2.88
CA LEU A 95 -4.52 -2.26 -3.83
C LEU A 95 -4.95 -2.68 -5.24
N ILE A 96 -5.84 -1.88 -5.84
CA ILE A 96 -6.30 -2.07 -7.21
C ILE A 96 -5.31 -1.40 -8.17
N VAL A 97 -4.83 -2.17 -9.14
CA VAL A 97 -3.86 -1.75 -10.16
C VAL A 97 -4.32 -2.20 -11.55
N GLU A 98 -3.79 -1.61 -12.62
CA GLU A 98 -4.15 -2.01 -13.99
C GLU A 98 -3.56 -3.39 -14.34
N ASN A 99 -2.33 -3.66 -13.91
CA ASN A 99 -1.63 -4.89 -14.18
C ASN A 99 -0.88 -5.40 -12.95
N ARG A 100 -1.40 -6.46 -12.33
CA ARG A 100 -0.79 -7.07 -11.13
C ARG A 100 0.69 -7.45 -11.28
N ILE A 101 1.17 -7.78 -12.49
CA ILE A 101 2.56 -8.19 -12.69
C ILE A 101 3.47 -6.97 -12.81
N ALA A 102 3.14 -6.01 -13.68
CA ALA A 102 3.97 -4.83 -13.91
C ALA A 102 3.87 -3.87 -12.72
N ASP A 103 2.64 -3.49 -12.38
CA ASP A 103 2.33 -2.50 -11.35
C ASP A 103 2.62 -3.03 -9.95
N GLY A 104 2.28 -4.31 -9.72
CA GLY A 104 2.66 -4.98 -8.48
C GLY A 104 4.18 -5.11 -8.32
N GLY A 105 4.93 -5.20 -9.44
CA GLY A 105 6.39 -5.14 -9.43
C GLY A 105 6.91 -3.75 -9.07
N PHE A 106 6.29 -2.70 -9.60
CA PHE A 106 6.58 -1.31 -9.26
C PHE A 106 6.41 -1.03 -7.76
N VAL A 107 5.24 -1.34 -7.18
CA VAL A 107 4.97 -1.11 -5.76
C VAL A 107 5.96 -1.85 -4.86
N ARG A 108 6.29 -3.10 -5.19
CA ARG A 108 7.29 -3.89 -4.44
C ARG A 108 8.68 -3.26 -4.50
N ALA A 109 9.09 -2.82 -5.69
CA ALA A 109 10.40 -2.20 -5.89
C ALA A 109 10.52 -0.86 -5.13
N VAL A 110 9.46 -0.04 -5.17
CA VAL A 110 9.39 1.23 -4.45
C VAL A 110 9.46 1.01 -2.94
N ALA A 111 8.63 0.11 -2.40
CA ALA A 111 8.63 -0.19 -0.96
C ALA A 111 9.99 -0.70 -0.47
N ALA A 112 10.61 -1.61 -1.23
CA ALA A 112 11.93 -2.13 -0.88
C ALA A 112 13.03 -1.06 -0.94
N ALA A 113 13.03 -0.22 -1.99
CA ALA A 113 14.04 0.80 -2.20
C ALA A 113 13.98 1.94 -1.17
N LEU A 114 12.77 2.30 -0.72
CA LEU A 114 12.53 3.33 0.31
C LEU A 114 12.61 2.79 1.74
N GLY A 115 12.95 1.51 1.93
CA GLY A 115 13.08 0.90 3.24
C GLY A 115 11.76 0.73 3.99
N ASP A 116 10.63 0.65 3.28
CA ASP A 116 9.31 0.46 3.89
C ASP A 116 9.07 -1.01 4.23
N HIS A 117 9.61 -1.41 5.37
CA HIS A 117 9.55 -2.80 5.85
C HIS A 117 8.12 -3.30 6.04
N GLN A 118 7.18 -2.43 6.43
CA GLN A 118 5.80 -2.82 6.69
C GLN A 118 5.05 -3.16 5.40
N VAL A 119 5.20 -2.35 4.34
CA VAL A 119 4.60 -2.67 3.04
C VAL A 119 5.26 -3.91 2.43
N VAL A 120 6.59 -4.04 2.55
CA VAL A 120 7.32 -5.23 2.09
C VAL A 120 6.81 -6.49 2.80
N GLU A 121 6.69 -6.45 4.12
CA GLU A 121 6.19 -7.57 4.92
C GLU A 121 4.75 -7.93 4.51
N ALA A 122 3.85 -6.95 4.48
CA ALA A 122 2.45 -7.15 4.13
C ALA A 122 2.25 -7.81 2.74
N LEU A 123 3.13 -7.50 1.79
CA LEU A 123 3.13 -8.08 0.44
C LEU A 123 3.78 -9.46 0.35
N SER A 124 4.49 -9.91 1.39
CA SER A 124 5.30 -11.14 1.42
C SER A 124 4.63 -12.31 2.17
N GLN A 125 3.71 -12.02 3.08
CA GLN A 125 3.01 -13.02 3.89
C GLN A 125 2.18 -14.01 3.05
N GLN A 126 1.88 -15.18 3.62
CA GLN A 126 1.06 -16.21 2.98
C GLN A 126 -0.04 -16.69 3.94
N PRO A 127 -1.32 -16.27 3.76
CA PRO A 127 -1.80 -15.32 2.76
C PRO A 127 -1.26 -13.88 2.99
N PRO A 128 -1.17 -13.03 1.94
CA PRO A 128 -0.64 -11.68 2.09
C PRO A 128 -1.60 -10.79 2.88
N TRP A 129 -1.05 -9.84 3.65
CA TRP A 129 -1.85 -8.82 4.32
C TRP A 129 -2.25 -7.67 3.38
N LEU A 130 -1.48 -7.46 2.30
CA LEU A 130 -1.80 -6.57 1.17
C LEU A 130 -1.88 -7.38 -0.12
N GLY A 131 -3.06 -7.42 -0.73
CA GLY A 131 -3.31 -8.05 -2.02
C GLY A 131 -3.33 -7.04 -3.17
N PHE A 132 -2.99 -7.52 -4.37
CA PHE A 132 -3.26 -6.79 -5.62
C PHE A 132 -4.51 -7.34 -6.28
N SER A 133 -5.44 -6.46 -6.60
CA SER A 133 -6.59 -6.76 -7.47
C SER A 133 -6.43 -6.01 -8.79
N HIS A 134 -6.95 -6.56 -9.88
CA HIS A 134 -6.81 -5.93 -11.20
C HIS A 134 -8.04 -6.23 -12.08
N GLY A 135 -8.49 -5.22 -12.82
CA GLY A 135 -9.49 -5.39 -13.87
C GLY A 135 -8.84 -5.93 -15.14
N GLY A 136 -9.58 -6.56 -16.04
CA GLY A 136 -9.08 -7.00 -17.35
C GLY A 136 -8.65 -5.86 -18.30
N GLY A 137 -8.56 -4.63 -17.79
CA GLY A 137 -8.20 -3.38 -18.45
C GLY A 137 -8.57 -2.18 -17.56
N SER A 138 -8.13 -0.97 -17.93
CA SER A 138 -8.37 0.24 -17.14
C SER A 138 -9.82 0.74 -17.16
N GLY A 139 -10.67 0.17 -18.02
CA GLY A 139 -12.09 0.53 -18.14
C GLY A 139 -12.93 0.08 -16.95
N ASP A 140 -12.56 -1.03 -16.31
CA ASP A 140 -13.38 -1.72 -15.31
C ASP A 140 -12.91 -1.45 -13.87
N ILE A 141 -11.92 -0.56 -13.67
CA ILE A 141 -11.38 -0.28 -12.34
C ILE A 141 -12.43 0.33 -11.40
N PRO A 142 -13.27 1.30 -11.80
CA PRO A 142 -14.30 1.82 -10.91
C PRO A 142 -15.31 0.76 -10.44
N GLU A 143 -15.71 -0.14 -11.32
CA GLU A 143 -16.62 -1.26 -11.02
C GLU A 143 -15.95 -2.27 -10.09
N LEU A 144 -14.68 -2.63 -10.36
CA LEU A 144 -13.89 -3.48 -9.47
C LEU A 144 -13.69 -2.83 -8.10
N ALA A 145 -13.46 -1.51 -8.04
CA ALA A 145 -13.34 -0.77 -6.80
C ALA A 145 -14.64 -0.83 -5.97
N ALA A 146 -15.80 -0.76 -6.63
CA ALA A 146 -17.09 -0.94 -5.96
C ALA A 146 -17.25 -2.37 -5.40
N ASP A 147 -16.87 -3.39 -6.17
CA ASP A 147 -16.96 -4.79 -5.77
C ASP A 147 -16.03 -5.11 -4.58
N GLU A 148 -14.75 -4.72 -4.66
CA GLU A 148 -13.78 -4.89 -3.58
C GLU A 148 -14.22 -4.12 -2.32
N ARG A 149 -14.73 -2.89 -2.47
CA ARG A 149 -15.28 -2.11 -1.36
C ARG A 149 -16.48 -2.80 -0.72
N ALA A 150 -17.36 -3.43 -1.50
CA ALA A 150 -18.54 -4.14 -0.99
C ALA A 150 -18.16 -5.36 -0.12
N GLY A 151 -16.92 -5.85 -0.22
CA GLY A 151 -16.37 -6.87 0.67
C GLY A 151 -16.13 -6.41 2.11
N PHE A 152 -16.10 -5.10 2.38
CA PHE A 152 -15.89 -4.53 3.70
C PHE A 152 -17.19 -3.93 4.26
N THR A 153 -17.40 -4.08 5.56
CA THR A 153 -18.65 -3.65 6.22
C THR A 153 -18.51 -2.29 6.90
N VAL A 154 -17.44 -2.13 7.66
CA VAL A 154 -17.15 -1.00 8.54
C VAL A 154 -15.86 -0.30 8.11
N LEU A 155 -14.80 -1.09 7.97
CA LEU A 155 -13.45 -0.61 7.78
C LEU A 155 -13.01 -0.96 6.37
N VAL A 156 -13.24 -0.04 5.44
CA VAL A 156 -12.84 -0.21 4.04
C VAL A 156 -11.32 -0.10 3.92
N ARG A 157 -10.67 -1.18 3.48
CA ARG A 157 -9.21 -1.26 3.29
C ARG A 157 -8.87 -1.47 1.81
N VAL A 158 -9.40 -0.59 0.97
CA VAL A 158 -9.22 -0.61 -0.49
C VAL A 158 -8.56 0.69 -0.91
N ALA A 159 -7.56 0.60 -1.77
CA ALA A 159 -6.97 1.74 -2.46
C ALA A 159 -6.84 1.47 -3.96
N VAL A 160 -6.70 2.53 -4.76
CA VAL A 160 -6.51 2.43 -6.22
C VAL A 160 -5.29 3.23 -6.65
N LEU A 161 -4.48 2.65 -7.55
CA LEU A 161 -3.36 3.31 -8.20
C LEU A 161 -3.58 3.36 -9.71
N PHE A 162 -3.50 4.57 -10.28
CA PHE A 162 -3.65 4.82 -11.71
C PHE A 162 -2.40 5.43 -12.34
N ASP A 163 -2.10 4.99 -13.56
CA ASP A 163 -1.31 5.77 -14.51
C ASP A 163 -2.11 7.01 -14.92
N SER A 164 -1.44 8.16 -15.13
CA SER A 164 -2.15 9.36 -15.59
C SER A 164 -2.44 9.40 -17.08
N ASP A 165 -1.67 8.65 -17.87
CA ASP A 165 -1.66 8.70 -19.34
C ASP A 165 -1.41 10.10 -19.95
N ARG A 166 -1.07 11.10 -19.11
CA ARG A 166 -0.84 12.48 -19.54
C ARG A 166 0.28 12.54 -20.58
N LYS A 167 0.10 13.41 -21.58
CA LYS A 167 1.10 13.65 -22.63
C LYS A 167 2.05 14.80 -22.31
N ALA A 168 1.74 15.62 -21.31
CA ALA A 168 2.53 16.74 -20.81
C ALA A 168 2.05 17.13 -19.41
N ALA A 169 2.83 17.93 -18.67
CA ALA A 169 2.45 18.44 -17.35
C ALA A 169 1.15 19.26 -17.36
N SER A 170 0.93 20.01 -18.45
CA SER A 170 -0.29 20.82 -18.63
C SER A 170 -1.49 20.04 -19.15
N ASP A 171 -1.35 18.74 -19.41
CA ASP A 171 -2.45 17.90 -19.90
C ASP A 171 -3.44 17.65 -18.75
N PRO A 172 -4.71 18.07 -18.89
CA PRO A 172 -5.69 17.92 -17.81
C PRO A 172 -6.03 16.45 -17.52
N GLY A 173 -5.62 15.46 -18.31
CA GLY A 173 -5.75 14.04 -17.93
C GLY A 173 -7.18 13.55 -17.63
N ARG A 174 -8.20 14.25 -18.16
CA ARG A 174 -9.60 14.15 -17.73
C ARG A 174 -10.14 12.71 -17.61
N ASN A 175 -9.76 11.83 -18.53
CA ASN A 175 -10.25 10.45 -18.51
C ASN A 175 -9.84 9.68 -17.25
N GLN A 176 -8.60 9.82 -16.80
CA GLN A 176 -8.13 9.11 -15.61
C GLN A 176 -8.59 9.82 -14.33
N GLU A 177 -8.70 11.16 -14.36
CA GLU A 177 -9.31 11.93 -13.28
C GLU A 177 -10.78 11.55 -13.06
N ASP A 178 -11.57 11.41 -14.14
CA ASP A 178 -12.97 10.96 -14.09
C ASP A 178 -13.09 9.56 -13.48
N LYS A 179 -12.19 8.63 -13.80
CA LYS A 179 -12.17 7.30 -13.18
C LYS A 179 -11.78 7.37 -11.71
N ALA A 180 -10.79 8.18 -11.35
CA ALA A 180 -10.40 8.38 -9.97
C ALA A 180 -11.55 8.96 -9.14
N MET A 181 -12.31 9.93 -9.69
CA MET A 181 -13.53 10.44 -9.07
C MET A 181 -14.58 9.34 -8.89
N LYS A 182 -14.87 8.54 -9.93
CA LYS A 182 -15.82 7.42 -9.82
C LYS A 182 -15.43 6.40 -8.74
N CYS A 183 -14.14 6.10 -8.58
CA CYS A 183 -13.68 5.22 -7.50
C CYS A 183 -13.99 5.81 -6.11
N ARG A 184 -13.79 7.13 -5.95
CA ARG A 184 -14.15 7.83 -4.71
C ARG A 184 -15.66 7.85 -4.48
N ASP A 185 -16.46 8.06 -5.53
CA ASP A 185 -17.92 8.00 -5.46
C ASP A 185 -18.43 6.60 -5.06
N ASN A 186 -17.68 5.55 -5.42
CA ASN A 186 -17.91 4.17 -4.99
C ASN A 186 -17.42 3.86 -3.56
N GLY A 187 -16.99 4.88 -2.80
CA GLY A 187 -16.61 4.76 -1.41
C GLY A 187 -15.17 4.34 -1.15
N VAL A 188 -14.29 4.42 -2.15
CA VAL A 188 -12.84 4.21 -1.98
C VAL A 188 -12.16 5.54 -1.73
N ALA A 189 -11.80 5.81 -0.47
CA ALA A 189 -11.18 7.08 -0.08
C ALA A 189 -9.77 7.27 -0.67
N GLU A 190 -9.03 6.16 -0.78
CA GLU A 190 -7.62 6.17 -1.14
C GLU A 190 -7.45 5.90 -2.64
N VAL A 191 -7.25 6.97 -3.42
CA VAL A 191 -7.03 6.89 -4.86
C VAL A 191 -5.86 7.79 -5.22
N HIS A 192 -4.80 7.18 -5.77
CA HIS A 192 -3.59 7.86 -6.22
C HIS A 192 -3.48 7.80 -7.74
N LEU A 193 -3.30 8.98 -8.35
CA LEU A 193 -3.08 9.14 -9.77
C LEU A 193 -1.65 9.66 -9.94
N LEU A 194 -0.80 8.91 -10.63
CA LEU A 194 0.61 9.29 -10.80
C LEU A 194 0.75 10.65 -11.49
N ALA A 195 1.72 11.46 -11.11
CA ALA A 195 1.97 12.77 -11.69
C ALA A 195 2.55 12.65 -13.10
N TRP A 196 3.43 11.67 -13.31
CA TRP A 196 3.97 11.29 -14.60
C TRP A 196 3.06 10.30 -15.33
N ARG A 197 3.35 10.07 -16.61
CA ARG A 197 2.45 9.37 -17.51
C ARG A 197 2.08 7.96 -17.04
N MET A 198 3.09 7.16 -16.68
CA MET A 198 2.92 5.75 -16.37
C MET A 198 4.06 5.27 -15.44
N MET A 199 3.86 4.14 -14.75
CA MET A 199 4.86 3.58 -13.81
C MET A 199 6.23 3.36 -14.44
N GLU A 200 6.31 3.09 -15.75
CA GLU A 200 7.59 3.00 -16.47
C GLU A 200 8.40 4.30 -16.36
N ASN A 201 7.76 5.47 -16.30
CA ASN A 201 8.47 6.74 -16.17
C ASN A 201 9.13 6.90 -14.79
N TYR A 202 8.67 6.13 -13.79
CA TYR A 202 9.27 6.06 -12.46
C TYR A 202 10.37 5.01 -12.34
N ALA A 203 10.66 4.23 -13.38
CA ALA A 203 11.75 3.26 -13.34
C ALA A 203 13.11 3.98 -13.39
N PRO A 204 13.99 3.77 -12.39
CA PRO A 204 15.36 4.28 -12.39
C PRO A 204 16.14 3.90 -13.65
N PHE A 205 17.14 4.69 -14.05
CA PHE A 205 18.03 4.38 -15.17
C PHE A 205 18.68 3.02 -14.99
N ARG A 206 19.07 2.64 -13.76
CA ARG A 206 19.64 1.32 -13.45
C ARG A 206 18.72 0.15 -13.84
N VAL A 207 17.40 0.35 -13.79
CA VAL A 207 16.43 -0.65 -14.29
C VAL A 207 16.55 -0.80 -15.80
N TRP A 208 16.65 0.31 -16.53
CA TRP A 208 16.81 0.31 -17.98
C TRP A 208 18.17 -0.22 -18.42
N GLU A 209 19.24 0.10 -17.70
CA GLU A 209 20.60 -0.44 -17.91
C GLU A 209 20.61 -1.97 -17.76
N HIS A 210 19.87 -2.51 -16.79
CA HIS A 210 19.72 -3.96 -16.63
C HIS A 210 19.03 -4.61 -17.84
N HIS A 211 17.88 -4.07 -18.27
CA HIS A 211 17.13 -4.65 -19.40
C HIS A 211 17.82 -4.45 -20.75
N PHE A 212 18.58 -3.37 -20.90
CA PHE A 212 19.23 -2.98 -22.14
C PHE A 212 20.76 -2.94 -22.02
N ALA A 213 21.35 -3.87 -21.26
CA ALA A 213 22.79 -3.96 -21.05
C ALA A 213 23.62 -4.03 -22.35
N HIS A 214 23.02 -4.49 -23.46
CA HIS A 214 23.65 -4.56 -24.78
C HIS A 214 23.46 -3.30 -25.65
N ARG A 215 22.73 -2.30 -25.15
CA ARG A 215 22.42 -1.04 -25.85
C ARG A 215 22.49 0.17 -24.89
N PRO A 216 23.64 0.40 -24.23
CA PRO A 216 23.80 1.50 -23.28
C PRO A 216 23.51 2.87 -23.91
N GLU A 217 23.76 3.04 -25.22
CA GLU A 217 23.50 4.28 -25.95
C GLU A 217 22.04 4.72 -25.88
N HIS A 218 21.10 3.77 -25.85
CA HIS A 218 19.68 4.10 -25.70
C HIS A 218 19.36 4.54 -24.28
N VAL A 219 20.03 4.00 -23.26
CA VAL A 219 19.81 4.47 -21.89
C VAL A 219 20.41 5.86 -21.70
N ASP A 220 21.57 6.13 -22.28
CA ASP A 220 22.19 7.46 -22.28
C ASP A 220 21.31 8.50 -23.01
N GLU A 221 20.73 8.14 -24.15
CA GLU A 221 19.74 8.98 -24.83
C GLU A 221 18.54 9.28 -23.95
N LEU A 222 18.03 8.29 -23.20
CA LEU A 222 16.90 8.47 -22.28
C LEU A 222 17.26 9.38 -21.10
N ARG A 223 18.48 9.23 -20.57
CA ARG A 223 19.03 10.05 -19.48
C ARG A 223 19.26 11.50 -19.89
N ALA A 224 19.56 11.74 -21.16
CA ALA A 224 19.73 13.08 -21.73
C ALA A 224 18.40 13.83 -21.98
N ILE A 225 17.25 13.17 -21.83
CA ILE A 225 15.94 13.82 -21.95
C ILE A 225 15.65 14.61 -20.68
N GLU A 226 15.26 15.88 -20.85
CA GLU A 226 14.84 16.74 -19.74
C GLU A 226 13.79 16.04 -18.85
N PRO A 227 13.92 16.09 -17.51
CA PRO A 227 13.08 15.31 -16.60
C PRO A 227 11.58 15.47 -16.83
N GLU A 228 11.11 16.71 -17.07
CA GLU A 228 9.71 16.98 -17.35
C GLU A 228 9.24 16.28 -18.63
N GLN A 229 10.03 16.37 -19.71
CA GLN A 229 9.70 15.69 -20.96
C GLN A 229 9.76 14.16 -20.81
N ARG A 230 10.74 13.66 -20.05
CA ARG A 230 10.90 12.22 -19.78
C ARG A 230 9.71 11.68 -18.99
N GLY A 231 9.19 12.42 -18.01
CA GLY A 231 8.03 12.04 -17.21
C GLY A 231 6.76 11.77 -18.02
N TYR A 232 6.60 12.44 -19.17
CA TYR A 232 5.43 12.26 -20.05
C TYR A 232 5.70 11.46 -21.32
N LEU A 233 6.93 10.95 -21.48
CA LEU A 233 7.33 10.16 -22.62
C LEU A 233 6.68 8.78 -22.59
N HIS A 234 6.07 8.36 -23.70
CA HIS A 234 5.54 7.00 -23.81
C HIS A 234 6.68 5.99 -24.03
N LEU A 235 7.30 5.53 -22.93
CA LEU A 235 8.54 4.73 -22.97
C LEU A 235 8.42 3.44 -23.78
N LYS A 236 7.29 2.72 -23.68
CA LYS A 236 7.05 1.51 -24.50
C LYS A 236 7.17 1.79 -26.00
N THR A 237 6.62 2.90 -26.48
CA THR A 237 6.68 3.30 -27.90
C THR A 237 8.06 3.82 -28.26
N TRP A 238 8.67 4.58 -27.36
CA TRP A 238 10.02 5.12 -27.52
C TRP A 238 11.09 4.04 -27.69
N PHE A 239 11.05 2.98 -26.87
CA PHE A 239 11.94 1.82 -26.99
C PHE A 239 11.62 0.98 -28.24
N LYS A 240 10.34 0.76 -28.58
CA LYS A 240 9.95 0.05 -29.82
C LYS A 240 10.52 0.72 -31.07
N GLY A 241 10.49 2.05 -31.13
CA GLY A 241 11.10 2.83 -32.23
C GLY A 241 12.60 2.59 -32.39
N ARG A 242 13.27 2.21 -31.30
CA ARG A 242 14.71 1.86 -31.24
C ARG A 242 14.97 0.36 -31.37
N ARG A 243 13.97 -0.42 -31.82
CA ARG A 243 14.02 -1.88 -31.91
C ARG A 243 14.35 -2.55 -30.57
N CYS A 244 14.03 -1.91 -29.45
CA CYS A 244 14.09 -2.46 -28.11
C CYS A 244 12.69 -2.92 -27.72
N HIS A 245 12.53 -4.20 -27.40
CA HIS A 245 11.25 -4.71 -26.89
C HIS A 245 11.12 -4.34 -25.41
N PRO A 246 10.08 -3.59 -25.01
CA PRO A 246 9.87 -3.28 -23.61
C PRO A 246 9.72 -4.57 -22.79
N PRO A 247 10.38 -4.67 -21.62
CA PRO A 247 10.24 -5.84 -20.78
C PRO A 247 8.80 -5.97 -20.30
N LYS A 248 8.33 -7.22 -20.14
CA LYS A 248 7.01 -7.48 -19.52
C LYS A 248 7.00 -7.12 -18.03
N ARG A 249 8.14 -7.27 -17.37
CA ARG A 249 8.39 -6.90 -15.97
C ARG A 249 9.40 -5.77 -15.99
N VAL A 250 8.92 -4.54 -15.84
CA VAL A 250 9.76 -3.35 -15.85
C VAL A 250 10.70 -3.38 -14.65
N PHE A 251 10.19 -3.76 -13.47
CA PHE A 251 10.98 -3.87 -12.25
C PHE A 251 11.41 -5.33 -12.02
N PRO A 252 12.67 -5.70 -12.34
CA PRO A 252 13.19 -7.04 -12.13
C PRO A 252 13.35 -7.32 -10.63
N ALA A 253 12.94 -8.51 -10.18
CA ALA A 253 12.95 -8.86 -8.75
C ALA A 253 14.37 -9.10 -8.22
N GLU A 254 15.31 -9.42 -9.11
CA GLU A 254 16.71 -9.66 -8.81
C GLU A 254 17.53 -8.37 -8.64
N LEU A 255 16.99 -7.21 -9.02
CA LEU A 255 17.69 -5.94 -8.94
C LEU A 255 17.37 -5.23 -7.63
N THR A 256 18.38 -5.11 -6.76
CA THR A 256 18.27 -4.32 -5.53
C THR A 256 18.39 -2.84 -5.84
N LEU A 257 17.25 -2.15 -5.82
CA LEU A 257 17.15 -0.70 -5.93
C LEU A 257 17.23 -0.04 -4.54
N THR A 258 17.62 1.22 -4.53
CA THR A 258 17.77 2.09 -3.37
C THR A 258 17.00 3.39 -3.59
N GLU A 259 16.75 4.16 -2.54
CA GLU A 259 16.16 5.49 -2.68
C GLU A 259 16.98 6.41 -3.61
N GLU A 260 18.32 6.29 -3.60
CA GLU A 260 19.21 7.07 -4.48
C GLU A 260 18.93 6.80 -5.97
N ASP A 261 18.62 5.54 -6.32
CA ASP A 261 18.24 5.17 -7.69
C ASP A 261 16.94 5.89 -8.12
N PHE A 262 16.00 6.18 -7.21
CA PHE A 262 14.81 6.97 -7.55
C PHE A 262 15.07 8.48 -7.48
N ALA A 263 15.96 8.92 -6.60
CA ALA A 263 16.32 10.33 -6.45
C ALA A 263 16.96 10.91 -7.71
N GLU A 264 17.64 10.09 -8.52
CA GLU A 264 18.18 10.50 -9.83
C GLU A 264 17.11 10.98 -10.81
N LEU A 265 15.85 10.57 -10.61
CA LEU A 265 14.72 10.98 -11.43
C LEU A 265 14.17 12.36 -11.03
N GLY A 266 14.53 12.85 -9.84
CA GLY A 266 14.15 14.15 -9.30
C GLY A 266 13.53 14.06 -7.90
N PRO A 267 13.65 15.11 -7.06
CA PRO A 267 13.14 15.09 -5.68
C PRO A 267 11.62 14.91 -5.57
N GLU A 268 10.87 15.48 -6.53
CA GLU A 268 9.40 15.35 -6.58
C GLU A 268 8.95 13.89 -6.77
N VAL A 269 9.77 13.08 -7.45
CA VAL A 269 9.50 11.65 -7.65
C VAL A 269 9.54 10.92 -6.32
N VAL A 270 10.60 11.13 -5.54
CA VAL A 270 10.74 10.47 -4.22
C VAL A 270 9.63 10.93 -3.27
N ALA A 271 9.25 12.21 -3.32
CA ALA A 271 8.14 12.73 -2.53
C ALA A 271 6.82 12.03 -2.88
N GLU A 272 6.48 11.94 -4.17
CA GLU A 272 5.28 11.25 -4.63
C GLU A 272 5.27 9.75 -4.29
N LEU A 273 6.42 9.07 -4.45
CA LEU A 273 6.53 7.65 -4.09
C LEU A 273 6.30 7.42 -2.59
N ARG A 274 6.73 8.36 -1.74
CA ARG A 274 6.41 8.33 -0.31
C ARG A 274 4.93 8.60 -0.04
N GLU A 275 4.28 9.47 -0.80
CA GLU A 275 2.83 9.69 -0.71
C GLU A 275 2.04 8.44 -1.13
N LEU A 276 2.50 7.72 -2.16
CA LEU A 276 1.96 6.43 -2.56
C LEU A 276 2.06 5.41 -1.42
N LEU A 277 3.24 5.27 -0.80
CA LEU A 277 3.40 4.38 0.35
C LEU A 277 2.53 4.82 1.54
N ALA A 278 2.47 6.13 1.82
CA ALA A 278 1.61 6.66 2.88
C ALA A 278 0.12 6.38 2.62
N MET A 279 -0.32 6.37 1.36
CA MET A 279 -1.67 5.91 0.98
C MET A 279 -1.88 4.43 1.32
N ILE A 280 -0.91 3.58 0.98
CA ILE A 280 -0.96 2.15 1.30
C ILE A 280 -1.02 1.94 2.83
N HIS A 281 -0.26 2.72 3.61
CA HIS A 281 -0.32 2.69 5.09
C HIS A 281 -1.69 3.03 5.66
N ARG A 282 -2.50 3.86 4.98
CA ARG A 282 -3.85 4.19 5.46
C ARG A 282 -4.84 3.04 5.32
N ILE A 283 -4.59 2.09 4.41
CA ILE A 283 -5.40 0.87 4.26
C ILE A 283 -4.78 -0.35 4.95
N LEU A 284 -3.47 -0.32 5.22
CA LEU A 284 -2.78 -1.39 5.93
C LEU A 284 -3.07 -1.33 7.40
#